data_AF-A0ABD5NV87-F1
#
_entry.id   AF-A0ABD5NV87-F1
#
_cell.length_a   1.000
_cell.length_b   1.000
_cell.length_c   1.000
_cell.angle_alpha   90.00
_cell.angle_beta   90.00
_cell.angle_gamma   90.00
#
_symmetry.space_group_name_H-M   'P 1'
#
loop_
_entity.id
_entity.type
_entity.pdbx_description
1 polymer ?
#
loop_
_entity_poly.entity_id
_entity_poly.type
_entity_poly.pdbx_seq_one_letter_code
_entity_poly.pdbx_strand_id
1 'polypeptide(L)'
;VDGEQHWAWTFVTDEEVLFWVDESRGSQVLEDVLGEEFAEDSTLSCDGWSAYPSYHTKLQRCWAHLLREAEYVAERYEEAEKLSAELHALHDDLTAFDKEDPSASAREQKRAEASLHLEGLIREDYEAQEVQKLIEKIRNGLGHWLTFVTEPDVDSTNNRAERALREQVVLRKMFRTLRSAEGV
;
A
#
# COMPACT_ATOMS: atom_id res chain seq x y z
N VAL A 1 12.64 4.13 -21.31
CA VAL A 1 13.16 5.32 -22.02
C VAL A 1 13.62 4.85 -23.39
N ASP A 2 13.50 5.67 -24.45
CA ASP A 2 13.96 5.30 -25.81
C ASP A 2 13.45 3.94 -26.36
N GLY A 3 12.20 3.60 -26.04
CA GLY A 3 11.59 2.34 -26.47
C GLY A 3 11.80 1.17 -25.51
N GLU A 4 12.63 1.35 -24.48
CA GLU A 4 12.87 0.35 -23.43
C GLU A 4 11.95 0.58 -22.22
N GLN A 5 11.54 -0.50 -21.57
CA GLN A 5 10.67 -0.43 -20.39
C GLN A 5 11.48 0.11 -19.20
N HIS A 6 10.95 1.15 -18.54
CA HIS A 6 11.51 1.70 -17.30
C HIS A 6 10.36 1.94 -16.32
N TRP A 7 10.67 1.85 -15.04
CA TRP A 7 9.80 2.14 -13.92
C TRP A 7 9.96 3.59 -13.49
N ALA A 8 8.84 4.28 -13.25
CA ALA A 8 8.85 5.56 -12.56
C ALA A 8 8.52 5.31 -11.10
N TRP A 9 9.49 5.55 -10.25
CA TRP A 9 9.34 5.57 -8.81
C TRP A 9 8.93 6.97 -8.37
N THR A 10 8.11 7.05 -7.33
CA THR A 10 7.65 8.31 -6.76
C THR A 10 7.71 8.17 -5.25
N PHE A 11 8.56 8.98 -4.64
CA PHE A 11 8.73 9.07 -3.20
C PHE A 11 8.17 10.41 -2.75
N VAL A 12 7.36 10.39 -1.69
CA VAL A 12 6.66 11.58 -1.21
C VAL A 12 6.82 11.66 0.29
N THR A 13 7.26 12.81 0.78
CA THR A 13 7.23 13.21 2.18
C THR A 13 6.21 14.35 2.35
N ASP A 14 6.09 14.91 3.56
CA ASP A 14 5.29 16.11 3.79
C ASP A 14 5.83 17.34 3.03
N GLU A 15 7.13 17.38 2.77
CA GLU A 15 7.83 18.56 2.27
C GLU A 15 8.27 18.40 0.80
N GLU A 16 8.51 17.17 0.35
CA GLU A 16 9.21 16.91 -0.91
C GLU A 16 8.56 15.78 -1.71
N VAL A 17 8.71 15.86 -3.03
CA VAL A 17 8.35 14.80 -3.99
C VAL A 17 9.57 14.52 -4.86
N LEU A 18 10.05 13.28 -4.82
CA LEU A 18 11.13 12.79 -5.65
C LEU A 18 10.58 11.82 -6.70
N PHE A 19 10.88 12.10 -7.97
CA PHE A 19 10.66 11.17 -9.07
C PHE A 19 11.99 10.54 -9.47
N TRP A 20 12.01 9.21 -9.57
CA TRP A 20 13.19 8.46 -10.00
C TRP A 20 12.81 7.51 -11.14
N VAL A 21 13.62 7.46 -12.19
CA VAL A 21 13.37 6.59 -13.35
C VAL A 21 14.48 5.56 -13.41
N ASP A 22 14.09 4.28 -13.37
CA ASP A 22 15.04 3.16 -13.34
C ASP A 22 14.54 2.01 -14.21
N GLU A 23 15.45 1.20 -14.74
CA GLU A 23 15.10 -0.04 -15.46
C GLU A 23 14.58 -1.12 -14.52
N SER A 24 14.97 -1.06 -13.25
CA SER A 24 14.64 -2.00 -12.20
C SER A 24 13.41 -1.56 -11.38
N ARG A 25 12.66 -2.55 -10.92
CA ARG A 25 11.62 -2.42 -9.87
C ARG A 25 12.01 -3.16 -8.58
N GLY A 26 13.29 -3.49 -8.43
CA GLY A 26 13.82 -4.25 -7.30
C GLY A 26 14.11 -3.39 -6.07
N SER A 27 14.43 -4.04 -4.95
CA SER A 27 14.79 -3.37 -3.69
C SER A 27 16.07 -2.55 -3.80
N GLN A 28 16.98 -2.90 -4.72
CA GLN A 28 18.21 -2.13 -4.95
C GLN A 28 17.92 -0.66 -5.25
N VAL A 29 16.86 -0.36 -6.00
CA VAL A 29 16.48 1.03 -6.31
C VAL A 29 16.05 1.78 -5.04
N LEU A 30 15.49 1.09 -4.06
CA LEU A 30 15.17 1.69 -2.77
C LEU A 30 16.44 2.04 -1.99
N GLU A 31 17.43 1.15 -1.97
CA GLU A 31 18.74 1.42 -1.35
C GLU A 31 19.46 2.59 -2.05
N ASP A 32 19.43 2.62 -3.38
CA ASP A 32 20.11 3.66 -4.16
C ASP A 32 19.48 5.05 -3.95
N VAL A 33 18.16 5.10 -3.76
CA VAL A 33 17.41 6.36 -3.65
C VAL A 33 17.26 6.85 -2.20
N LEU A 34 16.92 5.94 -1.29
CA LEU A 34 16.62 6.25 0.11
C LEU A 34 17.83 6.01 1.04
N GLY A 35 18.89 5.39 0.54
CA GLY A 35 20.09 5.03 1.29
C GLY A 35 20.00 3.65 1.96
N GLU A 36 21.14 3.16 2.47
CA GLU A 36 21.23 1.90 3.20
C GLU A 36 20.51 1.95 4.57
N GLU A 37 20.42 3.15 5.17
CA GLU A 37 19.78 3.40 6.45
C GLU A 37 18.67 4.46 6.30
N PHE A 38 17.61 4.15 5.54
CA PHE A 38 16.37 4.93 5.67
C PHE A 38 15.93 4.88 7.13
N ALA A 39 15.72 6.05 7.73
CA ALA A 39 15.59 6.20 9.18
C ALA A 39 14.70 5.11 9.76
N GLU A 40 15.27 4.27 10.64
CA GLU A 40 14.64 3.04 11.13
C GLU A 40 13.24 3.28 11.72
N ASP A 41 13.03 4.48 12.28
CA ASP A 41 11.77 4.91 12.90
C ASP A 41 10.70 5.42 11.90
N SER A 42 11.07 5.62 10.63
CA SER A 42 10.18 6.13 9.58
C SER A 42 9.29 5.03 9.01
N THR A 43 8.07 5.38 8.59
CA THR A 43 7.14 4.42 7.99
C THR A 43 7.06 4.61 6.47
N LEU A 44 7.20 3.53 5.70
CA LEU A 44 6.97 3.57 4.24
C LEU A 44 5.54 3.14 3.90
N SER A 45 4.75 4.06 3.34
CA SER A 45 3.45 3.75 2.74
C SER A 45 3.63 3.23 1.31
N CYS A 46 3.14 2.02 1.02
CA CYS A 46 3.41 1.34 -0.25
C CYS A 46 2.21 0.57 -0.82
N ASP A 47 2.29 0.22 -2.10
CA ASP A 47 1.26 -0.55 -2.85
C ASP A 47 1.28 -2.07 -2.56
N GLY A 48 2.19 -2.52 -1.69
CA GLY A 48 2.34 -3.94 -1.35
C GLY A 48 3.27 -4.73 -2.28
N TRP A 49 4.10 -4.05 -3.08
CA TRP A 49 5.15 -4.69 -3.86
C TRP A 49 6.22 -5.38 -2.98
N SER A 50 6.73 -6.54 -3.43
CA SER A 50 7.65 -7.39 -2.63
C SER A 50 9.03 -6.79 -2.39
N ALA A 51 9.41 -5.74 -3.12
CA ALA A 51 10.67 -5.04 -2.90
C ALA A 51 10.70 -4.32 -1.54
N TYR A 52 9.57 -3.79 -1.06
CA TYR A 52 9.53 -2.98 0.15
C TYR A 52 9.83 -3.78 1.43
N PRO A 53 9.23 -4.97 1.67
CA PRO A 53 9.57 -5.77 2.85
C PRO A 53 11.02 -6.28 2.87
N SER A 54 11.68 -6.34 1.70
CA SER A 54 13.10 -6.72 1.61
C SER A 54 14.03 -5.56 1.99
N TYR A 55 13.53 -4.33 1.95
CA TYR A 55 14.28 -3.11 2.19
C TYR A 55 14.00 -2.53 3.58
N HIS A 56 12.73 -2.47 4.01
CA HIS A 56 12.34 -1.82 5.26
C HIS A 56 11.30 -2.62 6.03
N THR A 57 11.37 -2.55 7.36
CA THR A 57 10.51 -3.34 8.26
C THR A 57 9.24 -2.61 8.68
N LYS A 58 9.27 -1.27 8.79
CA LYS A 58 8.12 -0.45 9.20
C LYS A 58 7.35 0.04 7.98
N LEU A 59 6.35 -0.74 7.57
CA LEU A 59 5.55 -0.48 6.38
C LEU A 59 4.09 -0.20 6.72
N GLN A 60 3.45 0.66 5.92
CA GLN A 60 2.00 0.74 5.78
C GLN A 60 1.63 0.25 4.37
N ARG A 61 0.91 -0.86 4.27
CA ARG A 61 0.35 -1.30 2.98
C ARG A 61 -0.94 -0.55 2.69
N CYS A 62 -1.07 -0.10 1.45
CA CYS A 62 -2.19 0.72 1.02
C CYS A 62 -3.52 -0.07 1.02
N TRP A 63 -4.46 0.36 1.86
CA TRP A 63 -5.81 -0.21 1.91
C TRP A 63 -6.57 -0.07 0.60
N ALA A 64 -6.41 1.03 -0.13
CA ALA A 64 -7.11 1.22 -1.41
C ALA A 64 -6.79 0.13 -2.44
N HIS A 65 -5.58 -0.45 -2.42
CA HIS A 65 -5.25 -1.59 -3.28
C HIS A 65 -5.89 -2.89 -2.81
N LEU A 66 -5.95 -3.11 -1.49
CA LEU A 66 -6.60 -4.28 -0.91
C LEU A 66 -8.12 -4.26 -1.18
N LEU A 67 -8.77 -3.13 -0.94
CA LEU A 67 -10.21 -2.98 -1.10
C LEU A 67 -10.65 -3.15 -2.56
N ARG A 68 -9.95 -2.53 -3.52
CA ARG A 68 -10.23 -2.71 -4.96
C ARG A 68 -10.07 -4.16 -5.41
N GLU A 69 -9.08 -4.87 -4.87
CA GLU A 69 -8.89 -6.30 -5.17
C GLU A 69 -10.01 -7.15 -4.55
N ALA A 70 -10.42 -6.83 -3.33
CA ALA A 70 -11.56 -7.48 -2.68
C ALA A 70 -12.87 -7.27 -3.45
N GLU A 71 -13.15 -6.06 -3.93
CA GLU A 71 -14.27 -5.76 -4.82
C GLU A 71 -14.20 -6.59 -6.11
N TYR A 72 -13.05 -6.58 -6.78
CA TYR A 72 -12.85 -7.32 -8.03
C TYR A 72 -13.09 -8.82 -7.86
N VAL A 73 -12.65 -9.40 -6.74
CA VAL A 73 -12.88 -10.82 -6.45
C VAL A 73 -14.35 -11.06 -6.07
N ALA A 74 -14.96 -10.20 -5.27
CA ALA A 74 -16.38 -10.30 -4.89
C ALA A 74 -17.34 -10.23 -6.09
N GLU A 75 -17.01 -9.45 -7.13
CA GLU A 75 -17.78 -9.43 -8.39
C GLU A 75 -17.83 -10.78 -9.13
N ARG A 76 -16.93 -11.71 -8.80
CA ARG A 76 -16.72 -12.98 -9.52
C ARG A 76 -16.99 -14.21 -8.66
N TYR A 77 -16.89 -14.09 -7.35
CA TYR A 77 -17.00 -15.19 -6.41
C TYR A 77 -17.87 -14.76 -5.21
N GLU A 78 -19.05 -15.38 -5.07
CA GLU A 78 -20.02 -15.06 -4.01
C GLU A 78 -19.42 -15.18 -2.60
N GLU A 79 -18.54 -16.16 -2.38
CA GLU A 79 -17.85 -16.34 -1.09
C GLU A 79 -16.98 -15.13 -0.69
N ALA A 80 -16.55 -14.30 -1.64
CA ALA A 80 -15.78 -13.09 -1.37
C ALA A 80 -16.63 -11.85 -1.11
N GLU A 81 -17.96 -11.89 -1.30
CA GLU A 81 -18.83 -10.75 -1.03
C GLU A 81 -18.78 -10.35 0.45
N LYS A 82 -18.90 -11.34 1.34
CA LYS A 82 -18.77 -11.13 2.80
C LYS A 82 -17.38 -10.62 3.15
N LEU A 83 -16.32 -11.24 2.63
CA LEU A 83 -14.95 -10.83 2.86
C LEU A 83 -14.71 -9.36 2.46
N SER A 84 -15.18 -8.98 1.26
CA SER A 84 -15.07 -7.60 0.78
C SER A 84 -15.83 -6.64 1.69
N ALA A 85 -17.07 -6.95 2.07
CA ALA A 85 -17.86 -6.11 2.95
C ALA A 85 -17.21 -5.91 4.33
N GLU A 86 -16.68 -6.97 4.95
CA GLU A 86 -15.97 -6.92 6.24
C GLU A 86 -14.69 -6.07 6.15
N LEU A 87 -13.93 -6.19 5.06
CA LEU A 87 -12.73 -5.37 4.83
C LEU A 87 -13.07 -3.88 4.69
N HIS A 88 -14.14 -3.53 3.97
CA HIS A 88 -14.60 -2.14 3.85
C HIS A 88 -15.08 -1.60 5.20
N ALA A 89 -15.91 -2.37 5.90
CA ALA A 89 -16.43 -1.97 7.21
C ALA A 89 -15.29 -1.75 8.22
N LEU A 90 -14.28 -2.64 8.23
CA LEU A 90 -13.11 -2.49 9.06
C LEU A 90 -12.30 -1.24 8.69
N HIS A 91 -12.08 -0.98 7.39
CA HIS A 91 -11.33 0.21 6.96
C HIS A 91 -12.04 1.51 7.32
N ASP A 92 -13.36 1.57 7.12
CA ASP A 92 -14.19 2.72 7.45
C ASP A 92 -14.18 3.00 8.97
N ASP A 93 -14.34 1.95 9.79
CA ASP A 93 -14.28 2.03 11.25
C ASP A 93 -12.91 2.52 11.73
N LEU A 94 -11.81 1.98 11.20
CA LEU A 94 -10.46 2.41 11.55
C LEU A 94 -10.18 3.86 11.12
N THR A 95 -10.65 4.26 9.94
CA THR A 95 -10.46 5.63 9.43
C THR A 95 -11.33 6.63 10.19
N ALA A 96 -12.53 6.24 10.62
CA ALA A 96 -13.36 7.06 11.49
C ALA A 96 -12.72 7.22 12.88
N PHE A 97 -12.23 6.12 13.46
CA PHE A 97 -11.52 6.11 14.74
C PHE A 97 -10.27 7.02 14.72
N ASP A 98 -9.44 6.95 13.68
CA ASP A 98 -8.23 7.75 13.58
C ASP A 98 -8.50 9.27 13.55
N LYS A 99 -9.62 9.69 12.91
CA LYS A 99 -10.04 11.10 12.86
C LYS A 99 -10.46 11.68 14.21
N GLU A 100 -10.78 10.84 15.19
CA GLU A 100 -11.13 11.29 16.54
C GLU A 100 -9.90 11.67 17.38
N ASP A 101 -8.70 11.54 16.81
CA ASP A 101 -7.41 11.73 17.48
C ASP A 101 -7.32 10.99 18.84
N PRO A 102 -7.50 9.66 18.83
CA PRO A 102 -7.55 8.86 20.04
C PRO A 102 -6.17 8.77 20.71
N SER A 103 -6.20 8.57 22.03
CA SER A 103 -4.98 8.34 22.83
C SER A 103 -4.19 7.12 22.34
N ALA A 104 -2.87 7.11 22.58
CA ALA A 104 -2.00 5.99 22.21
C ALA A 104 -2.49 4.64 22.76
N SER A 105 -2.98 4.60 24.01
CA SER A 105 -3.54 3.38 24.61
C SER A 105 -4.78 2.87 23.86
N ALA A 106 -5.65 3.77 23.40
CA ALA A 106 -6.82 3.41 22.62
C ALA A 106 -6.42 2.94 21.21
N ARG A 107 -5.40 3.55 20.61
CA ARG A 107 -4.85 3.13 19.30
C ARG A 107 -4.30 1.71 19.34
N GLU A 108 -3.53 1.36 20.36
CA GLU A 108 -3.02 0.00 20.56
C GLU A 108 -4.15 -1.02 20.74
N GLN A 109 -5.17 -0.67 21.53
CA GLN A 109 -6.35 -1.53 21.70
C GLN A 109 -7.07 -1.75 20.37
N LYS A 110 -7.34 -0.66 19.62
CA LYS A 110 -8.03 -0.72 18.32
C LYS A 110 -7.24 -1.54 17.31
N ARG A 111 -5.91 -1.37 17.27
CA ARG A 111 -5.01 -2.16 16.42
C ARG A 111 -5.07 -3.65 16.77
N ALA A 112 -5.09 -4.00 18.05
CA ALA A 112 -5.20 -5.40 18.48
C ALA A 112 -6.56 -6.01 18.08
N GLU A 113 -7.66 -5.30 18.28
CA GLU A 113 -9.00 -5.72 17.86
C GLU A 113 -9.09 -5.95 16.34
N ALA A 114 -8.58 -5.00 15.55
CA ALA A 114 -8.54 -5.10 14.10
C ALA A 114 -7.62 -6.23 13.60
N SER A 115 -6.49 -6.47 14.30
CA SER A 115 -5.60 -7.59 13.98
C SER A 115 -6.31 -8.92 14.17
N LEU A 116 -7.03 -9.11 15.29
CA LEU A 116 -7.81 -10.31 15.55
C LEU A 116 -8.92 -10.50 14.51
N HIS A 117 -9.58 -9.42 14.08
CA HIS A 117 -10.60 -9.48 13.04
C HIS A 117 -10.00 -9.97 11.71
N LEU A 118 -8.89 -9.37 11.25
CA LEU A 118 -8.20 -9.81 10.03
C LEU A 118 -7.74 -11.27 10.12
N GLU A 119 -7.19 -11.69 11.26
CA GLU A 119 -6.83 -13.09 11.47
C GLU A 119 -8.04 -14.02 11.48
N GLY A 120 -9.20 -13.54 11.91
CA GLY A 120 -10.48 -14.27 11.82
C GLY A 120 -10.83 -14.55 10.37
N LEU A 121 -10.82 -13.52 9.52
CA LEU A 121 -11.08 -13.63 8.08
C LEU A 121 -10.09 -14.61 7.41
N ILE A 122 -8.80 -14.54 7.77
CA ILE A 122 -7.76 -15.42 7.21
C ILE A 122 -7.97 -16.91 7.53
N ARG A 123 -8.68 -17.22 8.62
CA ARG A 123 -8.93 -18.59 9.09
C ARG A 123 -10.22 -19.20 8.53
N GLU A 124 -11.06 -18.42 7.87
CA GLU A 124 -12.23 -18.97 7.18
C GLU A 124 -11.79 -19.87 6.02
N ASP A 125 -12.63 -20.85 5.67
CA ASP A 125 -12.41 -21.74 4.54
C ASP A 125 -12.94 -21.10 3.25
N TYR A 126 -12.07 -20.99 2.25
CA TYR A 126 -12.40 -20.45 0.92
C TYR A 126 -12.06 -21.48 -0.15
N GLU A 127 -12.98 -21.69 -1.09
CA GLU A 127 -12.86 -22.74 -2.11
C GLU A 127 -12.18 -22.22 -3.38
N ALA A 128 -12.48 -20.98 -3.80
CA ALA A 128 -11.95 -20.43 -5.02
C ALA A 128 -10.49 -19.99 -4.85
N GLN A 129 -9.64 -20.43 -5.79
CA GLN A 129 -8.22 -20.11 -5.81
C GLN A 129 -7.95 -18.60 -5.79
N GLU A 130 -8.83 -17.81 -6.41
CA GLU A 130 -8.70 -16.36 -6.49
C GLU A 130 -8.95 -15.69 -5.13
N VAL A 131 -9.87 -16.22 -4.35
CA VAL A 131 -10.16 -15.79 -2.99
C VAL A 131 -9.03 -16.19 -2.05
N GLN A 132 -8.51 -17.42 -2.20
CA GLN A 132 -7.34 -17.89 -1.45
C GLN A 132 -6.10 -17.01 -1.69
N LYS A 133 -5.88 -16.52 -2.92
CA LYS A 133 -4.80 -15.57 -3.24
C LYS A 133 -4.98 -14.25 -2.50
N LEU A 134 -6.20 -13.71 -2.44
CA LEU A 134 -6.51 -12.51 -1.67
C LEU A 134 -6.25 -12.73 -0.17
N ILE A 135 -6.68 -13.86 0.38
CA ILE A 135 -6.40 -14.22 1.79
C ILE A 135 -4.91 -14.33 2.06
N GLU A 136 -4.15 -14.96 1.17
CA GLU A 136 -2.69 -15.05 1.28
C GLU A 136 -2.03 -13.66 1.22
N LYS A 137 -2.57 -12.75 0.41
CA LYS A 137 -2.13 -11.34 0.39
C LYS A 137 -2.39 -10.65 1.72
N ILE A 138 -3.57 -10.83 2.32
CA ILE A 138 -3.91 -10.26 3.63
C ILE A 138 -2.96 -10.84 4.69
N ARG A 139 -2.78 -12.17 4.70
CA ARG A 139 -1.87 -12.88 5.61
C ARG A 139 -0.43 -12.36 5.52
N ASN A 140 0.10 -12.20 4.31
CA ASN A 140 1.44 -11.68 4.07
C ASN A 140 1.62 -10.19 4.39
N GLY A 141 0.54 -9.47 4.65
CA GLY A 141 0.58 -8.07 5.08
C GLY A 141 0.25 -7.87 6.55
N LEU A 142 -0.01 -8.93 7.32
CA LEU A 142 -0.19 -8.82 8.76
C LEU A 142 1.03 -8.11 9.38
N GLY A 143 0.77 -7.17 10.28
CA GLY A 143 1.78 -6.26 10.82
C GLY A 143 2.02 -4.99 10.00
N HIS A 144 1.58 -4.94 8.73
CA HIS A 144 1.75 -3.78 7.84
C HIS A 144 0.43 -3.13 7.40
N TRP A 145 -0.72 -3.76 7.63
CA TRP A 145 -2.03 -3.17 7.29
C TRP A 145 -2.47 -2.07 8.27
N LEU A 146 -2.06 -2.18 9.53
CA LEU A 146 -2.62 -1.41 10.64
C LEU A 146 -1.63 -0.39 11.24
N THR A 147 -0.51 -0.13 10.56
CA THR A 147 0.54 0.78 11.03
C THR A 147 0.00 2.20 11.21
N PHE A 148 -0.87 2.67 10.30
CA PHE A 148 -1.54 3.97 10.37
C PHE A 148 -2.39 4.18 11.64
N VAL A 149 -2.88 3.09 12.26
CA VAL A 149 -3.70 3.19 13.47
C VAL A 149 -2.86 3.68 14.66
N THR A 150 -1.58 3.32 14.68
CA THR A 150 -0.64 3.66 15.77
C THR A 150 0.32 4.78 15.42
N GLU A 151 0.42 5.15 14.14
CA GLU A 151 1.31 6.18 13.61
C GLU A 151 0.47 7.32 12.99
N PRO A 152 0.13 8.40 13.73
CA PRO A 152 -0.83 9.41 13.30
C PRO A 152 -0.47 10.15 11.99
N ASP A 153 0.82 10.24 11.67
CA ASP A 153 1.30 10.93 10.46
C ASP A 153 1.24 10.05 9.21
N VAL A 154 0.86 8.77 9.35
CA VAL A 154 0.82 7.81 8.26
C VAL A 154 -0.61 7.66 7.75
N ASP A 155 -0.83 7.92 6.46
CA ASP A 155 -2.13 7.68 5.84
C ASP A 155 -2.38 6.17 5.62
N SER A 156 -3.62 5.71 5.81
CA SER A 156 -4.04 4.32 5.50
C SER A 156 -3.94 3.95 4.01
N THR A 157 -3.78 4.95 3.13
CA THR A 157 -3.70 4.80 1.68
C THR A 157 -2.48 5.53 1.14
N ASN A 158 -1.89 5.03 0.06
CA ASN A 158 -0.77 5.70 -0.64
C ASN A 158 -1.25 6.83 -1.58
N ASN A 159 -2.31 7.53 -1.20
CA ASN A 159 -2.95 8.54 -2.03
C ASN A 159 -2.00 9.71 -2.35
N ARG A 160 -1.05 10.03 -1.47
CA ARG A 160 -0.06 11.09 -1.68
C ARG A 160 0.85 10.77 -2.88
N ALA A 161 1.45 9.59 -2.92
CA ALA A 161 2.28 9.17 -4.05
C ALA A 161 1.44 8.98 -5.33
N GLU A 162 0.23 8.40 -5.23
CA GLU A 162 -0.65 8.27 -6.38
C GLU A 162 -1.02 9.65 -6.98
N ARG A 163 -1.32 10.65 -6.14
CA ARG A 163 -1.63 12.02 -6.59
C ARG A 163 -0.41 12.69 -7.25
N ALA A 164 0.77 12.57 -6.66
CA ALA A 164 2.01 13.10 -7.24
C ALA A 164 2.31 12.47 -8.61
N LEU A 165 2.07 11.15 -8.75
CA LEU A 165 2.31 10.43 -10.00
C LEU A 165 1.29 10.73 -11.10
N ARG A 166 0.07 11.20 -10.77
CA ARG A 166 -1.00 11.44 -11.77
C ARG A 166 -0.59 12.39 -12.88
N GLU A 167 0.13 13.47 -12.57
CA GLU A 167 0.58 14.43 -13.57
C GLU A 167 1.51 13.77 -14.59
N GLN A 168 2.48 12.99 -14.10
CA GLN A 168 3.41 12.22 -14.95
C GLN A 168 2.69 11.16 -15.80
N VAL A 169 1.68 10.49 -15.25
CA VAL A 169 0.87 9.50 -15.99
C VAL A 169 0.05 10.17 -17.09
N VAL A 170 -0.52 11.35 -16.84
CA VAL A 170 -1.25 12.12 -17.85
C VAL A 170 -0.30 12.58 -18.96
N LEU A 171 0.87 13.13 -18.60
CA LEU A 171 1.90 13.54 -19.56
C LEU A 171 2.36 12.35 -20.41
N ARG A 172 2.62 11.18 -19.82
CA ARG A 172 2.96 9.95 -20.57
C ARG A 172 1.87 9.53 -21.54
N LYS A 173 0.59 9.61 -21.15
CA LYS A 173 -0.52 9.29 -22.06
C LYS A 173 -0.61 10.25 -23.24
N MET A 174 -0.31 11.53 -23.03
CA MET A 174 -0.31 12.54 -24.09
C MET A 174 0.91 12.42 -25.02
N PHE A 175 2.11 12.23 -24.46
CA PHE A 175 3.38 12.23 -25.21
C PHE A 175 3.83 10.84 -25.69
N ARG A 176 3.10 9.77 -25.31
CA ARG A 176 3.32 8.34 -25.64
C ARG A 176 4.63 7.72 -25.13
N THR A 177 5.73 8.47 -25.03
CA THR A 177 7.03 7.98 -24.51
C THR A 177 7.89 9.13 -24.02
N LEU A 178 8.62 8.93 -22.92
CA LEU A 178 9.75 9.79 -22.54
C LEU A 178 10.96 9.40 -23.41
N ARG A 179 11.54 10.39 -24.11
CA ARG A 179 12.60 10.23 -25.12
C ARG A 179 14.03 10.39 -24.57
N SER A 180 14.17 10.48 -23.25
CA SER A 180 15.45 10.58 -22.53
C SER A 180 15.20 10.37 -21.04
N ALA A 181 16.24 10.00 -20.29
CA ALA A 181 16.21 9.91 -18.82
C ALA A 181 16.01 11.29 -18.16
N GLU A 182 16.48 12.34 -18.82
CA GLU A 182 16.37 13.73 -18.38
C GLU A 182 14.97 14.33 -18.64
N GLY A 183 14.09 13.61 -19.34
CA GLY A 183 12.93 14.20 -20.00
C GLY A 183 13.38 15.13 -21.13
N VAL A 184 12.46 15.50 -22.02
CA VAL A 184 12.69 16.66 -22.89
C VAL A 184 12.23 17.89 -22.14
#